data_AF-A0A1R4H3K1-F1
#
_entry.id   AF-A0A1R4H3K1-F1
#
_cell.length_a   1.000
_cell.length_b   1.000
_cell.length_c   1.000
_cell.angle_alpha   90.00
_cell.angle_beta   90.00
_cell.angle_gamma   90.00
#
_symmetry.space_group_name_H-M   'P 1'
#
loop_
_entity.id
_entity.type
_entity.pdbx_description
1 polymer ?
#
loop_
_entity_poly.entity_id
_entity_poly.type
_entity_poly.pdbx_seq_one_letter_code
_entity_poly.pdbx_strand_id
1 'polypeptide(L)'
;MKLPNADKAVIPPEKLRDYLLSSSHPVGKFKAEYFRTLGYTRDNWTRLDMDLRITLDNDARTKEQTQYGQKFEVSGHITTPSGRTVMLVTAWILLRDETFHGLLPPIQEIKMDIKLFDTVVLKTDVPKAALRAGDMGAVVELYEPGGLEVEFVTGSGETQALVTLTVADVRLISPSDMLAVRSLSAA
;
A
#
# COMPACT_ATOMS: atom_id res chain seq x y z
N MET A 1 -11.87 -4.00 -17.90
CA MET A 1 -10.87 -4.86 -18.59
C MET A 1 -10.30 -5.83 -17.58
N LYS A 2 -9.68 -6.96 -17.98
CA LYS A 2 -8.97 -7.81 -17.00
C LYS A 2 -7.64 -7.21 -16.57
N LEU A 3 -7.18 -7.56 -15.36
CA LEU A 3 -5.83 -7.24 -14.93
C LEU A 3 -4.83 -8.03 -15.81
N PRO A 4 -3.88 -7.37 -16.50
CA PRO A 4 -2.84 -8.08 -17.24
C PRO A 4 -1.96 -8.92 -16.31
N ASN A 5 -1.55 -10.12 -16.75
CA ASN A 5 -0.67 -11.03 -16.02
C ASN A 5 -1.14 -11.34 -14.58
N ALA A 6 -2.47 -11.42 -14.37
CA ALA A 6 -3.07 -11.69 -13.05
C ALA A 6 -2.57 -13.01 -12.42
N ASP A 7 -2.25 -14.00 -13.24
CA ASP A 7 -1.65 -15.28 -12.83
C ASP A 7 -0.24 -15.13 -12.23
N LYS A 8 0.49 -14.07 -12.60
CA LYS A 8 1.81 -13.72 -12.05
C LYS A 8 1.73 -12.71 -10.90
N ALA A 9 0.53 -12.36 -10.43
CA ALA A 9 0.35 -11.36 -9.39
C ALA A 9 1.04 -11.77 -8.07
N VAL A 10 1.93 -10.91 -7.59
CA VAL A 10 2.68 -11.09 -6.35
C VAL A 10 2.09 -10.20 -5.26
N ILE A 11 1.82 -10.81 -4.11
CA ILE A 11 1.52 -10.12 -2.85
C ILE A 11 2.57 -10.62 -1.84
N PRO A 12 3.57 -9.78 -1.47
CA PRO A 12 4.57 -10.22 -0.49
C PRO A 12 3.91 -10.53 0.86
N PRO A 13 4.18 -11.70 1.49
CA PRO A 13 3.62 -12.07 2.79
C PRO A 13 3.79 -11.01 3.88
N GLU A 14 4.93 -10.31 3.88
CA GLU A 14 5.24 -9.22 4.80
C GLU A 14 4.29 -8.02 4.65
N LYS A 15 3.77 -7.75 3.45
CA LYS A 15 2.76 -6.70 3.22
C LYS A 15 1.43 -7.03 3.89
N LEU A 16 1.09 -8.32 3.92
CA LEU A 16 -0.10 -8.81 4.62
C LEU A 16 0.14 -8.85 6.13
N ARG A 17 1.22 -9.51 6.55
CA ARG A 17 1.48 -9.86 7.95
C ARG A 17 2.05 -8.71 8.77
N ASP A 18 2.99 -7.97 8.21
CA ASP A 18 3.83 -7.01 8.92
C ASP A 18 3.39 -5.54 8.67
N TYR A 19 2.50 -5.32 7.69
CA TYR A 19 1.80 -4.05 7.46
C TYR A 19 0.27 -4.14 7.65
N LEU A 20 -0.47 -4.77 6.73
CA LEU A 20 -1.95 -4.72 6.73
C LEU A 20 -2.59 -5.31 8.00
N LEU A 21 -1.99 -6.34 8.58
CA LEU A 21 -2.48 -7.05 9.77
C LEU A 21 -1.62 -6.76 11.01
N SER A 22 -0.77 -5.73 10.96
CA SER A 22 0.14 -5.36 12.04
C SER A 22 -0.46 -4.29 12.95
N SER A 23 -0.77 -4.67 14.20
CA SER A 23 -1.29 -3.73 15.21
C SER A 23 -0.24 -2.79 15.79
N SER A 24 1.05 -3.04 15.53
CA SER A 24 2.17 -2.24 16.05
C SER A 24 2.66 -1.19 15.06
N HIS A 25 2.32 -1.29 13.77
CA HIS A 25 2.79 -0.34 12.77
C HIS A 25 2.18 1.06 13.01
N PRO A 26 2.96 2.17 13.06
CA PRO A 26 2.45 3.50 13.39
C PRO A 26 1.24 3.95 12.56
N VAL A 27 1.29 3.72 11.25
CA VAL A 27 0.20 3.98 10.29
C VAL A 27 -0.67 2.74 10.04
N GLY A 28 -0.08 1.60 9.65
CA GLY A 28 -0.77 0.36 9.31
C GLY A 28 -1.70 -0.22 10.39
N LYS A 29 -1.49 0.11 11.68
CA LYS A 29 -2.37 -0.35 12.77
C LYS A 29 -3.85 -0.02 12.56
N PHE A 30 -4.17 1.12 11.93
CA PHE A 30 -5.56 1.49 11.67
C PHE A 30 -6.22 0.54 10.66
N LYS A 31 -5.47 0.06 9.67
CA LYS A 31 -5.91 -1.02 8.77
C LYS A 31 -6.04 -2.34 9.49
N ALA A 32 -5.06 -2.68 10.34
CA ALA A 32 -5.10 -3.91 11.11
C ALA A 32 -6.37 -3.99 11.97
N GLU A 33 -6.78 -2.88 12.60
CA GLU A 33 -8.04 -2.82 13.33
C GLU A 33 -9.27 -3.05 12.45
N TYR A 34 -9.33 -2.43 11.26
CA TYR A 34 -10.41 -2.68 10.30
C TYR A 34 -10.48 -4.15 9.87
N PHE A 35 -9.35 -4.73 9.43
CA PHE A 35 -9.28 -6.14 9.00
C PHE A 35 -9.58 -7.12 10.13
N ARG A 36 -9.22 -6.78 11.38
CA ARG A 36 -9.58 -7.56 12.57
C ARG A 36 -11.09 -7.66 12.75
N THR A 37 -11.85 -6.60 12.45
CA THR A 37 -13.33 -6.67 12.49
C THR A 37 -13.93 -7.63 11.47
N LEU A 38 -13.18 -7.94 10.41
CA LEU A 38 -13.53 -8.88 9.35
C LEU A 38 -13.04 -10.31 9.65
N GLY A 39 -12.34 -10.51 10.76
CA GLY A 39 -11.81 -11.81 11.19
C GLY A 39 -10.43 -12.16 10.61
N TYR A 40 -9.74 -11.21 9.99
CA TYR A 40 -8.35 -11.39 9.59
C TYR A 40 -7.40 -10.99 10.71
N THR A 41 -6.37 -11.80 10.92
CA THR A 41 -5.33 -11.63 11.93
C THR A 41 -3.98 -11.98 11.34
N ARG A 42 -2.91 -11.54 12.01
CA ARG A 42 -1.55 -11.88 11.62
C ARG A 42 -1.31 -13.38 11.48
N ASP A 43 -1.97 -14.21 12.29
CA ASP A 43 -1.82 -15.67 12.29
C ASP A 43 -2.55 -16.34 11.12
N ASN A 44 -3.61 -15.72 10.59
CA ASN A 44 -4.38 -16.25 9.46
C ASN A 44 -4.16 -15.45 8.17
N TRP A 45 -3.03 -14.75 8.03
CA TRP A 45 -2.73 -13.86 6.90
C TRP A 45 -2.87 -14.54 5.52
N THR A 46 -2.63 -15.85 5.43
CA THR A 46 -2.82 -16.63 4.19
C THR A 46 -4.27 -16.67 3.73
N ARG A 47 -5.22 -16.56 4.66
CA ARG A 47 -6.64 -16.44 4.33
C ARG A 47 -6.92 -15.11 3.64
N LEU A 48 -6.30 -14.02 4.10
CA LEU A 48 -6.39 -12.73 3.43
C LEU A 48 -5.79 -12.82 2.02
N ASP A 49 -4.60 -13.40 1.84
CA ASP A 49 -4.00 -13.61 0.51
C ASP A 49 -4.97 -14.31 -0.45
N MET A 50 -5.57 -15.42 -0.01
CA MET A 50 -6.54 -16.17 -0.80
C MET A 50 -7.75 -15.32 -1.17
N ASP A 51 -8.34 -14.61 -0.22
CA ASP A 51 -9.52 -13.78 -0.46
C ASP A 51 -9.19 -12.58 -1.40
N LEU A 52 -7.99 -11.99 -1.30
CA LEU A 52 -7.52 -10.96 -2.24
C LEU A 52 -7.37 -11.51 -3.66
N ARG A 53 -6.80 -12.72 -3.81
CA ARG A 53 -6.58 -13.35 -5.11
C ARG A 53 -7.88 -13.67 -5.83
N ILE A 54 -8.97 -13.97 -5.12
CA ILE A 54 -10.30 -14.15 -5.73
C ILE A 54 -10.71 -12.89 -6.49
N THR A 55 -10.32 -11.70 -6.02
CA THR A 55 -10.69 -10.45 -6.69
C THR A 55 -10.00 -10.24 -8.03
N LEU A 56 -8.87 -10.91 -8.28
CA LEU A 56 -8.06 -10.72 -9.50
C LEU A 56 -8.80 -11.06 -10.79
N ASP A 57 -9.79 -11.95 -10.71
CA ASP A 57 -10.64 -12.32 -11.85
C ASP A 57 -11.67 -11.24 -12.19
N ASN A 58 -11.86 -10.22 -11.34
CA ASN A 58 -12.77 -9.13 -11.62
C ASN A 58 -12.20 -8.16 -12.64
N ASP A 59 -13.06 -7.25 -13.09
CA ASP A 59 -12.64 -6.20 -14.00
C ASP A 59 -11.77 -5.17 -13.26
N ALA A 60 -10.57 -4.98 -13.78
CA ALA A 60 -9.64 -3.92 -13.44
C ALA A 60 -10.02 -2.61 -14.15
N ARG A 61 -9.81 -1.52 -13.42
CA ARG A 61 -9.82 -0.14 -13.90
C ARG A 61 -8.39 0.36 -14.02
N THR A 62 -8.00 0.83 -15.19
CA THR A 62 -6.72 1.50 -15.38
C THR A 62 -6.69 2.81 -14.59
N LYS A 63 -5.59 3.06 -13.89
CA LYS A 63 -5.35 4.28 -13.11
C LYS A 63 -4.19 5.07 -13.72
N GLU A 64 -3.59 5.98 -12.95
CA GLU A 64 -2.44 6.76 -13.41
C GLU A 64 -1.31 5.85 -13.92
N GLN A 65 -0.72 6.24 -15.05
CA GLN A 65 0.56 5.72 -15.50
C GLN A 65 1.65 6.47 -14.73
N THR A 66 2.57 5.73 -14.12
CA THR A 66 3.76 6.29 -13.47
C THR A 66 5.00 6.03 -14.32
N GLN A 67 6.13 6.59 -13.90
CA GLN A 67 7.43 6.25 -14.51
C GLN A 67 7.80 4.77 -14.33
N TYR A 68 7.31 4.11 -13.26
CA TYR A 68 7.63 2.73 -12.92
C TYR A 68 6.72 1.71 -13.60
N GLY A 69 5.48 2.10 -13.91
CA GLY A 69 4.49 1.15 -14.40
C GLY A 69 3.08 1.71 -14.51
N GLN A 70 2.19 0.88 -15.05
CA GLN A 70 0.77 1.17 -15.16
C GLN A 70 0.05 0.69 -13.91
N LYS A 71 -0.64 1.59 -13.20
CA LYS A 71 -1.48 1.21 -12.06
C LYS A 71 -2.85 0.73 -12.51
N PHE A 72 -3.40 -0.18 -11.74
CA PHE A 72 -4.74 -0.73 -11.88
C PHE A 72 -5.43 -0.78 -10.52
N GLU A 73 -6.75 -0.68 -10.54
CA GLU A 73 -7.61 -0.88 -9.38
C GLU A 73 -8.58 -2.01 -9.69
N VAL A 74 -8.64 -3.00 -8.81
CA VAL A 74 -9.57 -4.12 -8.91
C VAL A 74 -10.49 -4.08 -7.71
N SER A 75 -11.80 -4.05 -7.97
CA SER A 75 -12.82 -4.08 -6.92
C SER A 75 -13.54 -5.41 -6.92
N GLY A 76 -13.84 -5.95 -5.75
CA GLY A 76 -14.51 -7.23 -5.63
C GLY A 76 -15.19 -7.43 -4.29
N HIS A 77 -16.30 -8.16 -4.30
CA HIS A 77 -16.91 -8.63 -3.06
C HIS A 77 -16.18 -9.88 -2.58
N ILE A 78 -15.81 -9.89 -1.30
CA ILE A 78 -15.21 -11.06 -0.65
C ILE A 78 -16.05 -11.44 0.57
N THR A 79 -16.21 -12.74 0.79
CA THR A 79 -16.79 -13.27 2.02
C THR A 79 -15.67 -13.49 3.02
N THR A 80 -15.66 -12.68 4.07
CA THR A 80 -14.60 -12.62 5.07
C THR A 80 -14.74 -13.73 6.12
N PRO A 81 -13.69 -14.04 6.90
CA PRO A 81 -13.75 -15.01 8.00
C PRO A 81 -14.83 -14.71 9.05
N SER A 82 -15.19 -13.44 9.23
CA SER A 82 -16.31 -13.04 10.10
C SER A 82 -17.70 -13.44 9.56
N GLY A 83 -17.79 -13.97 8.34
CA GLY A 83 -19.02 -14.28 7.62
C GLY A 83 -19.63 -13.07 6.90
N ARG A 84 -19.08 -11.87 7.06
CA ARG A 84 -19.53 -10.66 6.36
C ARG A 84 -19.02 -10.65 4.93
N THR A 85 -19.88 -10.24 3.99
CA THR A 85 -19.45 -9.88 2.64
C THR A 85 -19.14 -8.39 2.58
N VAL A 86 -17.95 -8.04 2.12
CA VAL A 86 -17.52 -6.65 1.97
C VAL A 86 -17.04 -6.39 0.55
N MET A 87 -17.23 -5.16 0.06
CA MET A 87 -16.55 -4.69 -1.14
C MET A 87 -15.12 -4.30 -0.76
N LEU A 88 -14.13 -4.92 -1.40
CA LEU A 88 -12.73 -4.59 -1.25
C LEU A 88 -12.19 -3.99 -2.55
N VAL A 89 -11.36 -2.97 -2.42
CA VAL A 89 -10.64 -2.34 -3.52
C VAL A 89 -9.15 -2.59 -3.35
N THR A 90 -8.51 -3.18 -4.35
CA THR A 90 -7.07 -3.49 -4.36
C THR A 90 -6.37 -2.70 -5.46
N ALA A 91 -5.18 -2.19 -5.16
CA ALA A 91 -4.34 -1.50 -6.12
C ALA A 91 -3.21 -2.43 -6.58
N TRP A 92 -2.96 -2.43 -7.90
CA TRP A 92 -1.96 -3.23 -8.57
C TRP A 92 -1.12 -2.35 -9.47
N ILE A 93 0.13 -2.73 -9.71
CA ILE A 93 0.99 -2.06 -10.69
C ILE A 93 1.64 -3.11 -11.60
N LEU A 94 1.51 -2.91 -12.91
CA LEU A 94 2.30 -3.62 -13.90
C LEU A 94 3.56 -2.78 -14.18
N LEU A 95 4.70 -3.25 -13.70
CA LEU A 95 5.98 -2.60 -13.91
C LEU A 95 6.35 -2.60 -15.40
N ARG A 96 7.01 -1.53 -15.88
CA ARG A 96 7.30 -1.34 -17.31
C ARG A 96 8.18 -2.45 -17.90
N ASP A 97 9.03 -3.07 -17.08
CA ASP A 97 10.01 -4.03 -17.55
C ASP A 97 9.96 -5.33 -16.72
N GLU A 98 9.31 -6.38 -17.24
CA GLU A 98 9.62 -7.78 -16.90
C GLU A 98 11.01 -8.14 -17.45
N THR A 99 12.08 -7.47 -17.00
CA THR A 99 13.44 -7.94 -17.25
C THR A 99 13.76 -9.03 -16.24
N PHE A 100 13.84 -10.27 -16.74
CA PHE A 100 14.40 -11.43 -16.05
C PHE A 100 15.64 -11.04 -15.22
N HIS A 101 15.56 -11.24 -13.90
CA HIS A 101 16.75 -11.43 -13.06
C HIS A 101 16.67 -12.79 -12.37
N GLY A 102 16.93 -13.83 -13.17
CA GLY A 102 17.60 -15.02 -12.64
C GLY A 102 19.03 -14.60 -12.28
N LEU A 103 19.41 -14.88 -11.03
CA LEU A 103 20.50 -14.26 -10.25
C LEU A 103 20.12 -12.86 -9.72
N LEU A 104 19.76 -12.84 -8.44
CA LEU A 104 19.89 -11.66 -7.61
C LEU A 104 21.30 -11.09 -7.82
N PRO A 105 21.48 -9.86 -8.32
CA PRO A 105 22.74 -9.17 -8.07
C PRO A 105 22.92 -9.11 -6.55
N PRO A 106 24.17 -9.12 -6.03
CA PRO A 106 24.37 -8.79 -4.61
C PRO A 106 23.60 -7.51 -4.36
N ILE A 107 22.81 -7.47 -3.27
CA ILE A 107 22.21 -6.21 -2.81
C ILE A 107 23.40 -5.35 -2.40
N GLN A 108 23.96 -4.65 -3.39
CA GLN A 108 24.75 -3.49 -3.17
C GLN A 108 23.75 -2.51 -2.58
N GLU A 109 23.88 -2.29 -1.28
CA GLU A 109 23.33 -1.15 -0.56
C GLU A 109 23.61 0.13 -1.37
N ILE A 110 22.76 0.45 -2.34
CA ILE A 110 22.37 1.83 -2.50
C ILE A 110 21.59 2.08 -1.22
N LYS A 111 22.26 2.65 -0.21
CA LYS A 111 21.64 3.07 1.05
C LYS A 111 20.54 4.08 0.74
N MET A 112 19.37 3.59 0.36
CA MET A 112 18.15 4.31 0.66
C MET A 112 17.91 4.05 2.14
N ASP A 113 18.05 5.11 2.94
CA ASP A 113 17.74 5.04 4.37
C ASP A 113 16.27 4.70 4.62
N ILE A 114 15.42 4.86 3.60
CA ILE A 114 13.99 4.54 3.61
C ILE A 114 13.79 3.09 3.14
N LYS A 115 13.08 2.32 3.96
CA LYS A 115 12.76 0.90 3.77
C LYS A 115 11.26 0.68 3.59
N LEU A 116 10.91 -0.53 3.16
CA LEU A 116 9.53 -0.97 3.12
C LEU A 116 8.93 -0.91 4.55
N PHE A 117 7.71 -0.38 4.64
CA PHE A 117 6.97 -0.10 5.87
C PHE A 117 7.58 0.96 6.79
N ASP A 118 8.58 1.72 6.32
CA ASP A 118 8.96 2.93 7.02
C ASP A 118 7.80 3.91 7.05
N THR A 119 7.67 4.58 8.19
CA THR A 119 6.73 5.67 8.34
C THR A 119 7.38 6.97 7.92
N VAL A 120 6.78 7.61 6.93
CA VAL A 120 7.30 8.81 6.28
C VAL A 120 6.34 9.99 6.43
N VAL A 121 6.88 11.19 6.32
CA VAL A 121 6.16 12.46 6.42
C VAL A 121 6.36 13.24 5.13
N LEU A 122 5.26 13.72 4.53
CA LEU A 122 5.31 14.57 3.34
C LEU A 122 6.06 15.87 3.63
N LYS A 123 6.99 16.25 2.74
CA LYS A 123 7.67 17.56 2.80
C LYS A 123 6.87 18.67 2.12
N THR A 124 6.02 18.33 1.16
CA THR A 124 5.25 19.28 0.35
C THR A 124 3.79 18.82 0.22
N ASP A 125 2.90 19.78 -0.02
CA ASP A 125 1.50 19.48 -0.30
C ASP A 125 1.34 18.63 -1.56
N VAL A 126 0.34 17.73 -1.56
CA VAL A 126 -0.09 16.99 -2.76
C VAL A 126 -1.59 17.24 -2.94
N PRO A 127 -1.98 18.42 -3.47
CA PRO A 127 -3.38 18.84 -3.51
C PRO A 127 -4.30 17.87 -4.27
N LYS A 128 -3.79 17.23 -5.33
CA LYS A 128 -4.53 16.23 -6.12
C LYS A 128 -5.02 15.03 -5.31
N ALA A 129 -4.37 14.75 -4.17
CA ALA A 129 -4.71 13.66 -3.25
C ALA A 129 -5.32 14.16 -1.93
N ALA A 130 -5.62 15.47 -1.82
CA ALA A 130 -6.03 16.15 -0.60
C ALA A 130 -5.05 15.99 0.58
N LEU A 131 -3.76 15.80 0.27
CA LEU A 131 -2.68 15.68 1.25
C LEU A 131 -1.92 17.00 1.40
N ARG A 132 -1.41 17.24 2.60
CA ARG A 132 -0.64 18.41 3.00
C ARG A 132 0.76 17.99 3.47
N ALA A 133 1.72 18.89 3.37
CA ALA A 133 3.01 18.75 4.04
C ALA A 133 2.78 18.48 5.54
N GLY A 134 3.53 17.52 6.09
CA GLY A 134 3.34 17.04 7.46
C GLY A 134 2.39 15.85 7.59
N ASP A 135 1.60 15.50 6.58
CA ASP A 135 0.80 14.27 6.63
C ASP A 135 1.72 13.04 6.65
N MET A 136 1.36 12.07 7.48
CA MET A 136 2.11 10.84 7.70
C MET A 136 1.54 9.70 6.84
N GLY A 137 2.42 8.92 6.23
CA GLY A 137 2.07 7.73 5.46
C GLY A 137 3.04 6.58 5.70
N ALA A 138 2.71 5.40 5.17
CA ALA A 138 3.57 4.22 5.20
C ALA A 138 4.08 3.90 3.81
N VAL A 139 5.37 3.59 3.68
CA VAL A 139 5.94 3.07 2.44
C VAL A 139 5.44 1.64 2.25
N VAL A 140 4.67 1.38 1.19
CA VAL A 140 4.06 0.06 0.91
C VAL A 140 4.63 -0.61 -0.34
N GLU A 141 5.46 0.11 -1.11
CA GLU A 141 6.24 -0.43 -2.22
C GLU A 141 7.48 0.45 -2.45
N LEU A 142 8.58 -0.17 -2.90
CA LEU A 142 9.79 0.53 -3.33
C LEU A 142 9.99 0.30 -4.83
N TYR A 143 10.33 1.36 -5.55
CA TYR A 143 10.62 1.29 -6.97
C TYR A 143 12.02 1.81 -7.27
N GLU A 144 12.68 1.22 -8.25
CA GLU A 144 13.94 1.73 -8.79
C GLU A 144 13.71 2.58 -10.04
N PRO A 145 14.39 3.75 -10.18
CA PRO A 145 15.23 4.41 -9.18
C PRO A 145 14.40 5.28 -8.20
N GLY A 146 14.65 5.11 -6.90
CA GLY A 146 14.29 6.08 -5.83
C GLY A 146 12.81 6.38 -5.61
N GLY A 147 11.92 5.52 -6.11
CA GLY A 147 10.47 5.68 -6.01
C GLY A 147 9.89 4.98 -4.80
N LEU A 148 8.84 5.58 -4.26
CA LEU A 148 8.10 5.08 -3.11
C LEU A 148 6.62 5.04 -3.48
N GLU A 149 5.94 3.95 -3.22
CA GLU A 149 4.48 3.99 -3.09
C GLU A 149 4.14 4.21 -1.62
N VAL A 150 3.49 5.33 -1.32
CA VAL A 150 3.16 5.70 0.06
C VAL A 150 1.65 5.69 0.24
N GLU A 151 1.19 4.91 1.22
CA GLU A 151 -0.22 4.85 1.60
C GLU A 151 -0.50 5.79 2.77
N PHE A 152 -1.56 6.57 2.63
CA PHE A 152 -2.09 7.48 3.64
C PHE A 152 -3.46 6.95 4.07
N VAL A 153 -3.63 6.74 5.38
CA VAL A 153 -4.84 6.15 5.94
C VAL A 153 -5.50 7.10 6.93
N THR A 154 -6.82 7.04 7.02
CA THR A 154 -7.59 7.75 8.03
C THR A 154 -7.50 7.03 9.38
N GLY A 155 -7.97 7.67 10.45
CA GLY A 155 -8.10 7.03 11.77
C GLY A 155 -9.08 5.84 11.81
N SER A 156 -9.96 5.70 10.80
CA SER A 156 -10.83 4.52 10.63
C SER A 156 -10.13 3.34 9.92
N GLY A 157 -8.93 3.55 9.40
CA GLY A 157 -8.19 2.55 8.61
C GLY A 157 -8.50 2.58 7.11
N GLU A 158 -9.35 3.50 6.65
CA GLU A 158 -9.64 3.66 5.23
C GLU A 158 -8.46 4.30 4.51
N THR A 159 -8.19 3.87 3.27
CA THR A 159 -7.14 4.49 2.44
C THR A 159 -7.66 5.83 1.95
N GLN A 160 -7.04 6.93 2.40
CA GLN A 160 -7.30 8.26 1.86
C GLN A 160 -6.61 8.44 0.51
N ALA A 161 -5.36 7.99 0.41
CA ALA A 161 -4.58 8.11 -0.80
C ALA A 161 -3.49 7.03 -0.87
N LEU A 162 -3.19 6.61 -2.10
CA LEU A 162 -2.04 5.79 -2.43
C LEU A 162 -1.28 6.53 -3.54
N VAL A 163 -0.11 7.07 -3.20
CA VAL A 163 0.61 8.04 -4.04
C VAL A 163 2.01 7.55 -4.33
N THR A 164 2.40 7.61 -5.61
CA THR A 164 3.81 7.44 -5.99
C THR A 164 4.57 8.75 -5.74
N LEU A 165 5.59 8.66 -4.90
CA LEU A 165 6.47 9.74 -4.49
C LEU A 165 7.93 9.34 -4.74
N THR A 166 8.84 10.28 -4.54
CA THR A 166 10.29 10.03 -4.53
C THR A 166 10.84 10.20 -3.12
N VAL A 167 12.05 9.70 -2.88
CA VAL A 167 12.80 9.95 -1.64
C VAL A 167 12.99 11.45 -1.35
N ALA A 168 12.92 12.32 -2.36
CA ALA A 168 13.02 13.76 -2.19
C ALA A 168 11.75 14.36 -1.58
N ASP A 169 10.57 13.78 -1.85
CA ASP A 169 9.26 14.30 -1.44
C ASP A 169 8.92 14.01 0.03
N VAL A 170 9.67 13.09 0.65
CA VAL A 170 9.39 12.61 2.00
C VAL A 170 10.63 12.65 2.90
N ARG A 171 10.40 12.63 4.21
CA ARG A 171 11.42 12.32 5.22
C ARG A 171 10.90 11.24 6.15
N LEU A 172 11.79 10.54 6.84
CA LEU A 172 11.39 9.67 7.95
C LEU A 172 10.75 10.49 9.07
N ILE A 173 9.83 9.87 9.81
CA ILE A 173 9.37 10.42 11.08
C ILE A 173 10.55 10.55 12.06
N SER A 174 10.59 11.67 12.79
CA SER A 174 11.57 11.99 13.82
C SER A 174 10.95 11.84 15.22
N PRO A 175 11.75 11.48 16.26
CA PRO A 175 11.30 11.53 17.65
C PRO A 175 10.78 12.89 18.12
N SER A 176 11.14 13.98 17.43
CA SER A 176 10.68 15.34 17.72
C SER A 176 9.35 15.70 17.04
N ASP A 177 8.79 14.82 16.22
CA ASP A 177 7.52 15.09 15.53
C ASP A 177 6.32 14.96 16.46
N MET A 178 5.41 15.91 16.37
CA MET A 178 4.11 15.84 17.02
C MET A 178 3.10 15.24 16.06
N LEU A 179 2.42 14.17 16.49
CA LEU A 179 1.31 13.59 15.74
C LEU A 179 0.07 14.50 15.88
N ALA A 180 -0.40 15.03 14.76
CA ALA A 180 -1.56 15.91 14.69
C ALA A 180 -2.66 15.28 13.84
N VAL A 181 -3.92 15.59 14.18
CA VAL A 181 -5.10 15.11 13.44
C VAL A 181 -5.80 16.28 12.78
N ARG A 182 -6.22 16.09 11.53
CA ARG A 182 -7.10 17.01 10.79
C ARG A 182 -8.22 16.22 10.13
N SER A 183 -9.42 16.79 10.09
CA SER A 183 -10.51 16.23 9.29
C SER A 183 -10.24 16.45 7.80
N LEU A 184 -10.59 15.45 7.00
CA LEU A 184 -10.63 15.55 5.55
C LEU A 184 -12.00 16.07 5.16
N SER A 185 -12.07 17.05 4.25
CA SER A 185 -13.34 17.46 3.67
C SER A 185 -13.92 16.27 2.91
N ALA A 186 -15.18 15.94 3.16
CA ALA A 186 -15.89 14.93 2.35
C ALA A 186 -15.76 15.33 0.87
N ALA A 187 -15.30 14.39 0.05
CA ALA A 187 -15.29 14.54 -1.40
C ALA A 187 -16.72 14.55 -1.96
#